data_AF-A0A937H6I6-F1
#
_entry.id   AF-A0A937H6I6-F1
#
_cell.length_a   1.000
_cell.length_b   1.000
_cell.length_c   1.000
_cell.angle_alpha   90.00
_cell.angle_beta   90.00
_cell.angle_gamma   90.00
#
_symmetry.space_group_name_H-M   'P 1'
#
loop_
_entity.id
_entity.type
_entity.pdbx_description
1 polymer ?
#
loop_
_entity_poly.entity_id
_entity_poly.type
_entity_poly.pdbx_seq_one_letter_code
_entity_poly.pdbx_strand_id
1 'polypeptide(L)'
;MAPAQKKRRLPSSFASGFLLGLLSGVTLVGLLVWLPDQEAATPTVNAVISPDPGVSEPDLDTIDWSFYDLFPKAEVATVSGYQSARDPEAAPSIYHLQTGSFGSPRDADERRAALLLLGLPAFVEPKIIDEKTWYRVLVGPVSSETDLNRVQMLLATNDFESIPIANQP
;
A
#
# COMPACT_ATOMS: atom_id res chain seq x y z
N MET A 1 73.13 1.08 16.98
CA MET A 1 72.61 -0.22 16.49
C MET A 1 71.09 -0.17 16.61
N ALA A 2 70.36 -0.45 15.53
CA ALA A 2 68.94 -0.10 15.33
C ALA A 2 67.92 -1.04 16.01
N PRO A 3 66.67 -0.60 16.25
CA PRO A 3 65.57 -1.46 16.71
C PRO A 3 64.89 -2.19 15.53
N ALA A 4 64.62 -3.49 15.71
CA ALA A 4 63.96 -4.33 14.72
C ALA A 4 62.43 -4.20 14.78
N GLN A 5 61.80 -3.82 13.67
CA GLN A 5 60.35 -3.67 13.54
C GLN A 5 59.64 -4.96 13.09
N LYS A 6 58.45 -5.14 13.66
CA LYS A 6 57.45 -6.19 13.46
C LYS A 6 56.73 -6.06 12.10
N LYS A 7 56.79 -7.09 11.24
CA LYS A 7 55.99 -7.15 10.00
C LYS A 7 54.80 -8.10 10.19
N ARG A 8 53.59 -7.53 10.37
CA ARG A 8 52.33 -8.26 10.26
C ARG A 8 51.99 -8.43 8.78
N ARG A 9 51.89 -9.67 8.30
CA ARG A 9 51.40 -9.99 6.94
C ARG A 9 49.88 -10.09 6.98
N LEU A 10 49.20 -9.30 6.13
CA LEU A 10 47.77 -9.43 5.84
C LEU A 10 47.58 -10.48 4.73
N PRO A 11 46.50 -11.31 4.78
CA PRO A 11 46.26 -12.34 3.78
C PRO A 11 45.79 -11.74 2.45
N SER A 12 46.56 -12.02 1.38
CA SER A 12 46.38 -11.52 0.02
C SER A 12 45.42 -12.39 -0.82
N SER A 13 44.19 -12.60 -0.36
CA SER A 13 43.23 -13.47 -1.07
C SER A 13 41.81 -12.90 -1.19
N PHE A 14 41.61 -11.60 -0.89
CA PHE A 14 40.29 -10.95 -1.05
C PHE A 14 40.17 -10.06 -2.30
N ALA A 15 41.29 -9.64 -2.91
CA ALA A 15 41.28 -8.73 -4.06
C ALA A 15 40.94 -9.41 -5.41
N SER A 16 41.12 -10.74 -5.52
CA SER A 16 40.96 -11.46 -6.80
C SER A 16 39.48 -11.68 -7.18
N GLY A 17 38.58 -11.86 -6.20
CA GLY A 17 37.15 -12.04 -6.47
C GLY A 17 36.45 -10.76 -6.94
N PHE A 18 36.95 -9.60 -6.54
CA PHE A 18 36.34 -8.31 -6.87
C PHE A 18 36.53 -7.93 -8.35
N LEU A 19 37.68 -8.26 -8.95
CA LEU A 19 37.96 -7.96 -10.36
C LEU A 19 37.13 -8.82 -11.32
N LEU A 20 36.88 -10.09 -10.99
CA LEU A 20 35.99 -10.96 -11.78
C LEU A 20 34.52 -10.51 -11.68
N GLY A 21 34.07 -10.07 -10.50
CA GLY A 21 32.71 -9.54 -10.31
C GLY A 21 32.47 -8.23 -11.06
N LEU A 22 33.46 -7.33 -11.09
CA LEU A 22 33.35 -6.05 -11.81
C LEU A 22 33.29 -6.27 -13.33
N LEU A 23 34.07 -7.21 -13.87
CA LEU A 23 34.03 -7.54 -15.30
C LEU A 23 32.66 -8.13 -15.72
N SER A 24 32.07 -8.98 -14.87
CA SER A 24 30.72 -9.54 -15.04
C SER A 24 29.62 -8.46 -14.97
N GLY A 25 29.72 -7.51 -14.04
CA GLY A 25 28.75 -6.42 -13.93
C GLY A 25 28.76 -5.49 -15.14
N VAL A 26 29.93 -5.12 -15.65
CA VAL A 26 30.07 -4.27 -16.84
C VAL A 26 29.56 -4.97 -18.10
N THR A 27 29.71 -6.30 -18.21
CA THR A 27 29.16 -7.06 -19.35
C THR A 27 27.64 -7.15 -19.31
N LEU A 28 27.01 -7.30 -18.14
CA LEU A 28 25.55 -7.28 -18.01
C LEU A 28 24.95 -5.90 -18.33
N VAL A 29 25.57 -4.81 -17.86
CA VAL A 29 25.13 -3.45 -18.16
C VAL A 29 25.36 -3.12 -19.64
N GLY A 30 26.50 -3.52 -20.21
CA GLY A 30 26.76 -3.37 -21.64
C GLY A 30 25.75 -4.13 -22.52
N LEU A 31 25.35 -5.34 -22.12
CA LEU A 31 24.31 -6.11 -22.82
C LEU A 31 22.95 -5.42 -22.75
N LEU A 32 22.61 -4.78 -21.62
CA LEU A 32 21.34 -4.06 -21.47
C LEU A 32 21.30 -2.77 -22.31
N VAL A 33 22.43 -2.09 -22.50
CA VAL A 33 22.55 -0.91 -23.38
C VAL A 33 22.59 -1.30 -24.87
N TRP A 34 22.98 -2.54 -25.17
CA TRP A 34 22.97 -3.11 -26.53
C TRP A 34 21.70 -3.94 -26.82
N LEU A 35 20.63 -3.76 -26.04
CA LEU A 35 19.31 -4.24 -26.46
C LEU A 35 18.71 -3.17 -27.39
N PRO A 36 18.39 -3.48 -28.66
CA PRO A 36 17.56 -2.58 -29.45
C PRO A 36 16.25 -2.39 -28.69
N ASP A 37 15.76 -1.14 -28.65
CA ASP A 37 14.48 -0.77 -28.04
C ASP A 37 13.45 -1.82 -28.46
N GLN A 38 13.03 -2.68 -27.53
CA GLN A 38 11.82 -3.45 -27.76
C GLN A 38 10.71 -2.42 -27.65
N GLU A 39 10.37 -1.84 -28.80
CA GLU A 39 9.10 -1.17 -29.02
C GLU A 39 8.03 -2.08 -28.41
N ALA A 40 7.57 -1.69 -27.23
CA ALA A 40 6.42 -2.30 -26.60
C ALA A 40 5.34 -2.23 -27.66
N ALA A 41 4.87 -3.40 -28.11
CA ALA A 41 3.76 -3.48 -29.04
C ALA A 41 2.59 -2.72 -28.43
N THR A 42 2.42 -1.48 -28.87
CA THR A 42 1.23 -0.70 -28.59
C THR A 42 0.08 -1.53 -29.15
N PRO A 43 -0.97 -1.86 -28.37
CA PRO A 43 -2.18 -2.35 -28.97
C PRO A 43 -2.70 -1.22 -29.86
N THR A 44 -2.40 -1.33 -31.14
CA THR A 44 -2.96 -0.49 -32.20
C THR A 44 -4.45 -0.79 -32.23
N VAL A 45 -5.23 -0.03 -31.46
CA VAL A 45 -6.67 0.10 -31.70
C VAL A 45 -6.84 1.08 -32.87
N ASN A 46 -6.35 0.69 -34.04
CA ASN A 46 -6.74 1.30 -35.31
C ASN A 46 -7.54 0.27 -36.09
N ALA A 47 -8.75 0.00 -35.62
CA ALA A 47 -9.87 -0.30 -36.50
C ALA A 47 -10.70 0.98 -36.63
N VAL A 48 -10.07 2.06 -37.13
CA VAL A 48 -10.81 3.13 -37.77
C VAL A 48 -11.28 2.55 -39.09
N ILE A 49 -12.49 2.01 -39.02
CA ILE A 49 -13.54 2.05 -40.03
C ILE A 49 -13.05 2.79 -41.28
N SER A 50 -12.70 2.05 -42.33
CA SER A 50 -12.70 2.63 -43.67
C SER A 50 -14.10 3.16 -43.91
N PRO A 51 -14.30 4.44 -44.26
CA PRO A 51 -15.61 4.89 -44.69
C PRO A 51 -15.90 4.18 -46.01
N ASP A 52 -16.76 3.19 -45.94
CA ASP A 52 -17.40 2.58 -47.10
C ASP A 52 -18.03 3.72 -47.92
N PRO A 53 -17.73 3.87 -49.22
CA PRO A 53 -18.35 4.87 -50.08
C PRO A 53 -19.78 4.42 -50.40
N GLY A 54 -20.63 4.43 -49.39
CA GLY A 54 -22.00 3.92 -49.46
C GLY A 54 -22.89 4.33 -48.29
N VAL A 55 -22.37 5.09 -47.32
CA VAL A 55 -23.23 5.67 -46.27
C VAL A 55 -23.82 6.97 -46.80
N SER A 56 -25.02 6.86 -47.38
CA SER A 56 -25.90 7.99 -47.63
C SER A 56 -25.97 8.86 -46.38
N GLU A 57 -25.85 10.18 -46.56
CA GLU A 57 -26.03 11.16 -45.50
C GLU A 57 -27.31 10.83 -44.71
N PRO A 58 -27.27 10.89 -43.37
CA PRO A 58 -28.43 10.57 -42.56
C PRO A 58 -29.51 11.59 -42.89
N ASP A 59 -30.66 11.09 -43.35
CA ASP A 59 -31.86 11.89 -43.59
C ASP A 59 -32.28 12.50 -42.25
N LEU A 60 -32.07 13.81 -42.11
CA LEU A 60 -32.22 14.56 -40.86
C LEU A 60 -33.69 14.63 -40.39
N ASP A 61 -34.62 14.19 -41.24
CA ASP A 61 -36.06 14.15 -40.95
C ASP A 61 -36.43 13.00 -39.98
N THR A 62 -35.54 12.02 -39.77
CA THR A 62 -35.77 10.91 -38.85
C THR A 62 -34.67 10.76 -37.81
N ILE A 63 -34.20 11.88 -37.22
CA ILE A 63 -33.38 11.81 -36.01
C ILE A 63 -34.27 11.21 -34.90
N ASP A 64 -34.06 9.92 -34.63
CA ASP A 64 -34.71 9.22 -33.52
C ASP A 64 -34.06 9.68 -32.20
N TRP A 65 -34.77 10.54 -31.46
CA TRP A 65 -34.35 11.11 -30.18
C TRP A 65 -34.56 10.16 -28.99
N SER A 66 -34.73 8.85 -29.24
CA SER A 66 -34.89 7.79 -28.25
C SER A 66 -33.66 7.53 -27.35
N PHE A 67 -32.62 8.36 -27.42
CA PHE A 67 -31.46 8.31 -26.52
C PHE A 67 -31.88 8.36 -25.04
N TYR A 68 -32.89 9.16 -24.71
CA TYR A 68 -33.42 9.25 -23.34
C TYR A 68 -34.23 8.00 -22.92
N ASP A 69 -34.66 7.19 -23.88
CA ASP A 69 -35.38 5.94 -23.65
C ASP A 69 -34.43 4.73 -23.53
N LEU A 70 -33.17 4.89 -23.93
CA LEU A 70 -32.09 3.92 -23.76
C LEU A 70 -31.34 4.05 -22.44
N PHE A 71 -31.70 5.01 -21.58
CA PHE A 71 -31.24 4.94 -20.20
C PHE A 71 -31.84 3.69 -19.57
N PRO A 72 -31.01 2.72 -19.14
CA PRO A 72 -31.53 1.59 -18.41
C PRO A 72 -32.23 2.16 -17.17
N LYS A 73 -33.56 2.07 -17.13
CA LYS A 73 -34.34 2.15 -15.90
C LYS A 73 -34.06 0.89 -15.08
N ALA A 74 -32.78 0.68 -14.78
CA ALA A 74 -32.36 -0.23 -13.76
C ALA A 74 -32.82 0.43 -12.45
N GLU A 75 -34.05 0.10 -12.04
CA GLU A 75 -34.35 0.09 -10.63
C GLU A 75 -33.26 -0.79 -10.01
N VAL A 76 -32.29 -0.14 -9.38
CA VAL A 76 -31.38 -0.81 -8.47
C VAL A 76 -32.31 -1.36 -7.41
N ALA A 77 -32.60 -2.66 -7.49
CA ALA A 77 -33.22 -3.36 -6.38
C ALA A 77 -32.41 -2.92 -5.16
N THR A 78 -33.03 -2.15 -4.28
CA THR A 78 -32.41 -1.80 -3.02
C THR A 78 -32.18 -3.14 -2.36
N VAL A 79 -30.94 -3.63 -2.41
CA VAL A 79 -30.56 -4.84 -1.72
C VAL A 79 -30.77 -4.52 -0.25
N SER A 80 -31.93 -4.93 0.26
CA SER A 80 -32.23 -5.03 1.67
C SER A 80 -31.33 -6.12 2.25
N GLY A 81 -30.03 -5.81 2.34
CA GLY A 81 -28.98 -6.79 2.62
C GLY A 81 -27.65 -6.18 3.03
N TYR A 82 -27.61 -4.88 3.37
CA TYR A 82 -26.51 -4.33 4.19
C TYR A 82 -26.80 -4.46 5.70
N GLN A 83 -27.84 -5.19 6.09
CA GLN A 83 -27.86 -5.79 7.41
C GLN A 83 -27.08 -7.08 7.32
N SER A 84 -25.76 -6.99 7.51
CA SER A 84 -25.01 -8.13 8.02
C SER A 84 -25.84 -8.64 9.20
N ALA A 85 -26.31 -9.89 9.11
CA ALA A 85 -27.00 -10.54 10.20
C ALA A 85 -26.01 -10.63 11.37
N ARG A 86 -25.94 -9.58 12.18
CA ARG A 86 -25.33 -9.65 13.50
C ARG A 86 -26.20 -10.64 14.25
N ASP A 87 -25.60 -11.76 14.60
CA ASP A 87 -26.15 -12.61 15.63
C ASP A 87 -26.41 -11.71 16.85
N PRO A 88 -27.67 -11.52 17.28
CA PRO A 88 -27.98 -10.67 18.44
C PRO A 88 -27.35 -11.20 19.73
N GLU A 89 -26.81 -12.42 19.71
CA GLU A 89 -26.07 -13.05 20.82
C GLU A 89 -24.55 -12.87 20.73
N ALA A 90 -24.00 -12.33 19.63
CA ALA A 90 -22.58 -12.06 19.50
C ALA A 90 -22.17 -10.82 20.31
N ALA A 91 -21.20 -10.98 21.22
CA ALA A 91 -20.63 -9.89 21.99
C ALA A 91 -20.11 -8.78 21.06
N PRO A 92 -20.25 -7.49 21.43
CA PRO A 92 -19.77 -6.39 20.60
C PRO A 92 -18.25 -6.49 20.43
N SER A 93 -17.79 -6.66 19.19
CA SER A 93 -16.37 -6.65 18.86
C SER A 93 -15.78 -5.27 19.15
N ILE A 94 -14.83 -5.20 20.09
CA ILE A 94 -14.05 -3.99 20.36
C ILE A 94 -12.72 -4.10 19.62
N TYR A 95 -12.42 -3.09 18.82
CA TYR A 95 -11.20 -2.98 18.04
C TYR A 95 -10.28 -1.91 18.63
N HIS A 96 -8.99 -2.13 18.46
CA HIS A 96 -7.95 -1.11 18.62
C HIS A 96 -7.15 -1.04 17.32
N LEU A 97 -6.58 0.13 17.01
CA LEU A 97 -5.69 0.29 15.87
C LEU A 97 -4.27 0.52 16.36
N GLN A 98 -3.37 -0.39 16.05
CA GLN A 98 -1.96 -0.22 16.37
C GLN A 98 -1.29 0.67 15.31
N THR A 99 -0.70 1.78 15.73
CA THR A 99 -0.08 2.80 14.87
C THR A 99 1.46 2.78 14.90
N GLY A 100 2.03 1.80 15.62
CA GLY A 100 3.47 1.58 15.69
C GLY A 100 3.90 0.73 16.89
N SER A 101 5.18 0.35 16.89
CA SER A 101 5.90 -0.20 18.06
C SER A 101 7.27 0.45 18.14
N PHE A 102 7.59 1.05 19.26
CA PHE A 102 8.85 1.79 19.45
C PHE A 102 9.72 1.10 20.49
N GLY A 103 11.04 1.18 20.34
CA GLY A 103 11.98 0.68 21.37
C GLY A 103 12.16 1.66 22.54
N SER A 104 11.79 2.92 22.34
CA SER A 104 11.90 4.01 23.30
C SER A 104 10.51 4.44 23.78
N PRO A 105 10.31 4.65 25.10
CA PRO A 105 9.04 5.15 25.62
C PRO A 105 8.75 6.59 25.16
N ARG A 106 9.80 7.40 24.95
CA ARG A 106 9.65 8.79 24.48
C ARG A 106 9.09 8.84 23.07
N ASP A 107 9.63 8.04 22.16
CA ASP A 107 9.22 8.01 20.76
C ASP A 107 7.76 7.52 20.63
N ALA A 108 7.35 6.59 21.50
CA ALA A 108 5.96 6.17 21.61
C ALA A 108 5.04 7.28 22.14
N ASP A 109 5.49 8.06 23.12
CA ASP A 109 4.70 9.17 23.66
C ASP A 109 4.58 10.33 22.66
N GLU A 110 5.61 10.60 21.86
CA GLU A 110 5.55 11.56 20.74
C GLU A 110 4.48 11.14 19.72
N ARG A 111 4.47 9.86 19.30
CA ARG A 111 3.42 9.33 18.41
C ARG A 111 2.05 9.43 19.05
N ARG A 112 1.91 9.07 20.33
CA ARG A 112 0.65 9.19 21.09
C ARG A 112 0.17 10.65 21.13
N ALA A 113 1.05 11.61 21.42
CA ALA A 113 0.69 13.02 21.47
C ALA A 113 0.18 13.52 20.12
N ALA A 114 0.82 13.13 19.01
CA ALA A 114 0.35 13.47 17.67
C ALA A 114 -1.07 12.93 17.39
N LEU A 115 -1.35 11.70 17.81
CA LEU A 115 -2.69 11.09 17.66
C LEU A 115 -3.74 11.77 18.53
N LEU A 116 -3.39 12.13 19.78
CA LEU A 116 -4.28 12.89 20.67
C LEU A 116 -4.61 14.27 20.09
N LEU A 117 -3.65 14.91 19.41
CA LEU A 117 -3.87 16.19 18.74
C LEU A 117 -4.85 16.08 17.56
N LEU A 118 -4.91 14.93 16.89
CA LEU A 118 -5.93 14.61 15.89
C LEU A 118 -7.31 14.31 16.50
N GLY A 119 -7.44 14.36 17.82
CA GLY A 119 -8.67 14.00 18.54
C GLY A 119 -8.90 12.48 18.61
N LEU A 120 -7.89 11.67 18.32
CA LEU A 120 -7.97 10.22 18.42
C LEU A 120 -7.53 9.75 19.81
N PRO A 121 -8.35 8.96 20.54
CA PRO A 121 -7.96 8.43 21.84
C PRO A 121 -6.82 7.43 21.66
N ALA A 122 -5.62 7.78 22.17
CA ALA A 122 -4.41 6.99 22.00
C ALA A 122 -3.70 6.69 23.33
N PHE A 123 -3.16 5.48 23.44
CA PHE A 123 -2.41 5.02 24.61
C PHE A 123 -1.20 4.18 24.20
N VAL A 124 -0.24 4.06 25.13
CA VAL A 124 0.98 3.26 24.96
C VAL A 124 0.89 2.01 25.82
N GLU A 125 1.10 0.84 25.22
CA GLU A 125 1.16 -0.44 25.90
C GLU A 125 2.57 -1.04 25.82
N PRO A 126 3.27 -1.26 26.95
CA PRO A 126 4.54 -1.96 26.94
C PRO A 126 4.33 -3.46 26.74
N LYS A 127 5.10 -4.07 25.84
CA LYS A 127 5.09 -5.51 25.58
C LYS A 127 6.51 -6.04 25.44
N ILE A 128 6.81 -7.15 26.11
CA ILE A 128 8.10 -7.83 26.00
C ILE A 128 8.03 -8.85 24.86
N ILE A 129 8.98 -8.77 23.93
CA ILE A 129 9.15 -9.70 22.81
C ILE A 129 10.65 -9.99 22.72
N ASP A 130 11.03 -11.26 22.75
CA ASP A 130 12.44 -11.70 22.71
C ASP A 130 13.33 -10.96 23.73
N GLU A 131 12.87 -10.91 24.99
CA GLU A 131 13.56 -10.23 26.11
C GLU A 131 13.72 -8.71 25.97
N LYS A 132 13.19 -8.11 24.88
CA LYS A 132 13.19 -6.66 24.64
C LYS A 132 11.81 -6.07 24.89
N THR A 133 11.76 -4.94 25.58
CA THR A 133 10.51 -4.17 25.77
C THR A 133 10.26 -3.28 24.55
N TRP A 134 9.05 -3.40 24.01
CA TRP A 134 8.51 -2.56 22.95
C TRP A 134 7.31 -1.77 23.47
N TYR A 135 7.16 -0.54 23.01
CA TYR A 135 6.08 0.35 23.39
C TYR A 135 5.14 0.49 22.19
N ARG A 136 4.00 -0.21 22.25
CA ARG A 136 2.99 -0.22 21.18
C ARG A 136 2.07 0.98 21.35
N VAL A 137 1.82 1.71 20.28
CA VAL A 137 0.88 2.84 20.31
C VAL A 137 -0.43 2.38 19.69
N LEU A 138 -1.51 2.47 20.45
CA LEU A 138 -2.83 1.99 20.08
C LEU A 138 -3.83 3.14 20.10
N VAL A 139 -4.76 3.14 19.15
CA VAL A 139 -5.91 4.06 19.06
C VAL A 139 -7.19 3.29 19.32
N GLY A 140 -8.09 3.84 20.12
CA GLY A 140 -9.37 3.20 20.44
C GLY A 140 -9.69 3.22 21.94
N PRO A 141 -10.73 2.53 22.39
CA PRO A 141 -11.48 1.47 21.69
C PRO A 141 -12.41 1.97 20.58
N VAL A 142 -12.65 1.13 19.56
CA VAL A 142 -13.60 1.37 18.46
C VAL A 142 -14.60 0.21 18.42
N SER A 143 -15.90 0.50 18.48
CA SER A 143 -16.98 -0.49 18.66
C SER A 143 -17.75 -0.84 17.39
N SER A 144 -17.42 -0.22 16.25
CA SER A 144 -18.08 -0.43 14.96
C SER A 144 -17.06 -0.52 13.83
N GLU A 145 -17.31 -1.39 12.86
CA GLU A 145 -16.50 -1.51 11.65
C GLU A 145 -16.52 -0.21 10.82
N THR A 146 -17.64 0.51 10.81
CA THR A 146 -17.74 1.81 10.15
C THR A 146 -16.82 2.85 10.81
N ASP A 147 -16.78 2.90 12.14
CA ASP A 147 -15.88 3.78 12.87
C ASP A 147 -14.42 3.36 12.69
N LEU A 148 -14.16 2.05 12.63
CA LEU A 148 -12.83 1.51 12.37
C LEU A 148 -12.30 2.01 11.03
N ASN A 149 -13.10 1.92 9.96
CA ASN A 149 -12.73 2.41 8.63
C ASN A 149 -12.54 3.93 8.61
N ARG A 150 -13.40 4.69 9.31
CA ARG A 150 -13.25 6.15 9.45
C ARG A 150 -11.93 6.52 10.12
N VAL A 151 -11.59 5.87 11.23
CA VAL A 151 -10.35 6.12 11.97
C VAL A 151 -9.14 5.72 11.13
N GLN A 152 -9.16 4.58 10.43
CA GLN A 152 -8.09 4.18 9.50
C GLN A 152 -7.85 5.22 8.41
N MET A 153 -8.91 5.73 7.77
CA MET A 153 -8.76 6.77 6.75
C MET A 153 -8.17 8.06 7.33
N LEU A 154 -8.59 8.46 8.53
CA LEU A 154 -8.04 9.65 9.19
C LEU A 154 -6.55 9.47 9.50
N LEU A 155 -6.16 8.29 9.99
CA LEU A 155 -4.76 7.94 10.24
C LEU A 155 -3.94 7.98 8.94
N ALA A 156 -4.42 7.32 7.88
CA ALA A 156 -3.75 7.28 6.59
C ALA A 156 -3.60 8.68 5.96
N THR A 157 -4.60 9.55 6.11
CA THR A 157 -4.55 10.94 5.61
C THR A 157 -3.50 11.79 6.34
N ASN A 158 -3.13 11.41 7.56
CA ASN A 158 -2.08 12.06 8.35
C ASN A 158 -0.77 11.27 8.37
N ASP A 159 -0.54 10.42 7.36
CA ASP A 159 0.68 9.61 7.20
C ASP A 159 0.95 8.64 8.37
N PHE A 160 -0.11 8.22 9.07
CA PHE A 160 -0.04 7.19 10.10
C PHE A 160 -0.52 5.84 9.56
N GLU A 161 0.39 4.90 9.43
CA GLU A 161 0.05 3.49 9.19
C GLU A 161 -0.65 2.90 10.41
N SER A 162 -1.64 2.03 10.17
CA SER A 162 -2.43 1.42 11.24
C SER A 162 -2.81 -0.02 10.94
N ILE A 163 -2.74 -0.88 11.95
CA ILE A 163 -3.17 -2.28 11.87
C ILE A 163 -4.31 -2.50 12.87
N PRO A 164 -5.51 -2.93 12.43
CA PRO A 164 -6.61 -3.22 13.33
C PRO A 164 -6.36 -4.52 14.12
N ILE A 165 -6.66 -4.49 15.41
CA ILE A 165 -6.57 -5.61 16.35
C ILE A 165 -7.94 -5.78 16.99
N ALA A 166 -8.59 -6.91 16.75
CA ALA A 166 -9.82 -7.27 17.43
C ALA A 166 -9.49 -7.90 18.79
N ASN A 167 -10.06 -7.38 19.88
CA ASN A 167 -10.07 -8.12 21.13
C ASN A 167 -11.16 -9.19 21.01
N GLN A 168 -10.73 -10.45 20.83
CA GLN A 168 -11.64 -11.59 21.01
C GLN A 168 -11.96 -11.71 22.51
N PRO A 169 -13.23 -11.89 22.88
CA PRO A 169 -13.64 -12.09 24.28
C PRO A 169 -13.01 -13.34 24.89
#